data_AF-A0A9X2T5G4-F1
#
_entry.id   AF-A0A9X2T5G4-F1
#
_cell.length_a   1.000
_cell.length_b   1.000
_cell.length_c   1.000
_cell.angle_alpha   90.00
_cell.angle_beta   90.00
_cell.angle_gamma   90.00
#
_symmetry.space_group_name_H-M   'P 1'
#
loop_
_entity.id
_entity.type
_entity.pdbx_description
1 polymer ?
#
loop_
_entity_poly.entity_id
_entity_poly.type
_entity_poly.pdbx_seq_one_letter_code
_entity_poly.pdbx_strand_id
1 'polypeptide(L)'
;MTKKLELTLACGDYEIIRPLKEGVVRPDGIELNILTGADSATRHWRFLRNGEYDVAECSASSYIAARDRDMPFRALPVFPHRRFRHGFIFTNTSKGITKPTDLIGKKVGVKFYLVTATLWLRGILEHEYGVPHQSIEWFAELDEDISFTPPPGVKLTRLPDDKSVEAMLAEGELDAVLHPDIIDPIVQRDPRVGRLFPDYKAEEQVYFERTGIFPIMHVLGLKQELVEKYPWVVPNLYQAFDEAKNIAMKRMRNPRLVPLAWYQEAWDEQERLLGPDPWEYGLSDANRHNFETLVGYSYEQGLIGRRIPLDELFLPVSQGRKRGKFRT
;
A
#
# COMPACT_ATOMS: atom_id res chain seq x y z
N MET A 1 -19.46 -6.28 34.58
CA MET A 1 -18.69 -5.79 33.42
C MET A 1 -19.36 -6.34 32.17
N THR A 2 -19.83 -5.48 31.27
CA THR A 2 -20.35 -5.93 29.97
C THR A 2 -19.23 -6.59 29.15
N LYS A 3 -19.54 -7.70 28.46
CA LYS A 3 -18.56 -8.41 27.64
C LYS A 3 -18.14 -7.52 26.46
N LYS A 4 -16.83 -7.34 26.25
CA LYS A 4 -16.29 -6.63 25.07
C LYS A 4 -16.52 -7.43 23.79
N LEU A 5 -16.60 -6.73 22.66
CA LEU A 5 -16.63 -7.36 21.35
C LEU A 5 -15.22 -7.87 20.99
N GLU A 6 -15.07 -9.17 20.82
CA GLU A 6 -13.82 -9.79 20.39
C GLU A 6 -13.71 -9.71 18.86
N LEU A 7 -12.64 -9.13 18.35
CA LEU A 7 -12.38 -9.01 16.91
C LEU A 7 -10.96 -9.46 16.57
N THR A 8 -10.79 -10.08 15.41
CA THR A 8 -9.50 -10.37 14.81
C THR A 8 -9.03 -9.21 13.93
N LEU A 9 -7.75 -8.83 14.08
CA LEU A 9 -7.06 -7.86 13.23
C LEU A 9 -5.84 -8.52 12.60
N ALA A 10 -5.79 -8.65 11.28
CA ALA A 10 -4.57 -9.05 10.57
C ALA A 10 -3.86 -7.82 9.98
N CYS A 11 -2.56 -7.64 10.24
CA CYS A 11 -1.77 -6.52 9.70
C CYS A 11 -0.26 -6.79 9.71
N GLY A 12 0.53 -5.92 9.12
CA GLY A 12 1.98 -5.95 9.23
C GLY A 12 2.47 -5.60 10.64
N ASP A 13 3.64 -6.12 11.02
CA ASP A 13 4.28 -5.84 12.32
C ASP A 13 5.03 -4.50 12.30
N TYR A 14 4.28 -3.40 12.20
CA TYR A 14 4.84 -2.05 12.12
C TYR A 14 4.93 -1.38 13.50
N GLU A 15 5.90 -0.47 13.65
CA GLU A 15 6.04 0.30 14.88
C GLU A 15 4.78 1.15 15.17
N ILE A 16 4.11 1.67 14.14
CA ILE A 16 2.87 2.45 14.29
C ILE A 16 1.66 1.63 14.78
N ILE A 17 1.78 0.30 14.79
CA ILE A 17 0.76 -0.64 15.32
C ILE A 17 1.16 -1.15 16.70
N ARG A 18 2.43 -1.03 17.09
CA ARG A 18 2.96 -1.55 18.37
C ARG A 18 2.14 -1.12 19.59
N PRO A 19 1.69 0.14 19.76
CA PRO A 19 0.89 0.52 20.92
C PRO A 19 -0.45 -0.22 21.03
N LEU A 20 -1.06 -0.64 19.92
CA LEU A 20 -2.23 -1.52 19.93
C LEU A 20 -1.85 -2.93 20.36
N LYS A 21 -0.79 -3.48 19.75
CA LYS A 21 -0.30 -4.85 20.01
C LYS A 21 0.16 -5.06 21.45
N GLU A 22 0.78 -4.05 22.05
CA GLU A 22 1.21 -4.08 23.45
C GLU A 22 0.10 -3.63 24.43
N GLY A 23 -1.07 -3.24 23.92
CA GLY A 23 -2.24 -2.86 24.72
C GLY A 23 -2.10 -1.52 25.45
N VAL A 24 -1.16 -0.68 25.03
CA VAL A 24 -1.00 0.73 25.46
C VAL A 24 -2.19 1.55 25.00
N VAL A 25 -2.66 1.29 23.76
CA VAL A 25 -3.91 1.83 23.21
C VAL A 25 -4.89 0.68 23.04
N ARG A 26 -6.15 0.89 23.41
CA ARG A 26 -7.21 -0.11 23.25
C ARG A 26 -8.46 0.57 22.69
N PRO A 27 -9.05 0.04 21.62
CA PRO A 27 -10.32 0.58 21.13
C PRO A 27 -11.44 0.35 22.16
N ASP A 28 -12.24 1.39 22.38
CA ASP A 28 -13.34 1.36 23.33
C ASP A 28 -14.35 0.25 22.99
N GLY A 29 -14.65 -0.60 23.97
CA GLY A 29 -15.62 -1.70 23.84
C GLY A 29 -15.15 -2.92 23.04
N ILE A 30 -13.90 -2.91 22.55
CA ILE A 30 -13.35 -3.96 21.67
C ILE A 30 -12.16 -4.63 22.36
N GLU A 31 -12.07 -5.95 22.22
CA GLU A 31 -10.87 -6.73 22.49
C GLU A 31 -10.28 -7.17 21.14
N LEU A 32 -9.11 -6.63 20.78
CA LEU A 32 -8.45 -6.90 19.50
C LEU A 32 -7.45 -8.04 19.62
N ASN A 33 -7.68 -9.13 18.90
CA ASN A 33 -6.70 -10.19 18.67
C ASN A 33 -5.87 -9.84 17.42
N ILE A 34 -4.63 -9.35 17.63
CA ILE A 34 -3.78 -8.82 16.56
C ILE A 34 -2.83 -9.91 16.03
N LEU A 35 -2.97 -10.21 14.75
CA LEU A 35 -2.24 -11.24 14.01
C LEU A 35 -1.26 -10.57 13.05
N THR A 36 0.05 -10.73 13.30
CA THR A 36 1.12 -10.14 12.47
C THR A 36 2.01 -11.16 11.76
N GLY A 37 1.61 -12.44 11.76
CA GLY A 37 2.44 -13.53 11.25
C GLY A 37 2.34 -13.79 9.74
N ALA A 38 1.30 -13.28 9.09
CA ALA A 38 1.12 -13.43 7.64
C ALA A 38 1.81 -12.30 6.88
N ASP A 39 2.52 -12.64 5.80
CA ASP A 39 2.99 -11.65 4.83
C ASP A 39 1.80 -10.91 4.16
N SER A 40 2.11 -9.85 3.42
CA SER A 40 1.08 -9.03 2.80
C SER A 40 0.21 -9.79 1.78
N ALA A 41 0.80 -10.62 0.94
CA ALA A 41 0.05 -11.37 -0.07
C ALA A 41 -0.90 -12.37 0.58
N THR A 42 -0.39 -13.18 1.50
CA THR A 42 -1.17 -14.17 2.25
C THR A 42 -2.30 -13.49 3.00
N ARG A 43 -2.04 -12.37 3.68
CA ARG A 43 -3.05 -11.63 4.44
C ARG A 43 -4.14 -11.07 3.52
N HIS A 44 -3.78 -10.39 2.43
CA HIS A 44 -4.75 -9.78 1.52
C HIS A 44 -5.65 -10.83 0.88
N TRP A 45 -5.05 -11.93 0.41
CA TRP A 45 -5.77 -13.05 -0.20
C TRP A 45 -6.75 -13.69 0.79
N ARG A 46 -6.31 -14.03 2.01
CA ARG A 46 -7.16 -14.63 3.06
C ARG A 46 -8.31 -13.70 3.48
N PHE A 47 -8.07 -12.39 3.49
CA PHE A 47 -9.12 -11.43 3.80
C PHE A 47 -10.13 -11.29 2.66
N LEU A 48 -9.68 -10.93 1.45
CA LEU A 48 -10.58 -10.59 0.36
C LEU A 48 -11.26 -11.80 -0.30
N ARG A 49 -10.65 -13.00 -0.27
CA ARG A 49 -11.29 -14.21 -0.80
C ARG A 49 -12.13 -14.95 0.24
N ASN A 50 -11.58 -15.14 1.43
CA ASN A 50 -12.15 -16.06 2.40
C ASN A 50 -12.86 -15.35 3.57
N GLY A 51 -12.69 -14.03 3.71
CA GLY A 51 -13.24 -13.29 4.84
C GLY A 51 -12.72 -13.83 6.17
N GLU A 52 -11.46 -14.25 6.25
CA GLU A 52 -10.94 -14.95 7.44
C GLU A 52 -10.75 -14.07 8.67
N TYR A 53 -10.73 -12.75 8.49
CA TYR A 53 -10.52 -11.77 9.56
C TYR A 53 -11.67 -10.77 9.64
N ASP A 54 -11.98 -10.30 10.84
CA ASP A 54 -12.99 -9.25 11.05
C ASP A 54 -12.50 -7.91 10.48
N VAL A 55 -11.22 -7.61 10.72
CA VAL A 55 -10.50 -6.43 10.26
C VAL A 55 -9.15 -6.87 9.67
N ALA A 56 -8.73 -6.29 8.55
CA ALA A 56 -7.42 -6.56 7.99
C ALA A 56 -6.82 -5.35 7.25
N GLU A 57 -5.51 -5.18 7.37
CA GLU A 57 -4.76 -4.37 6.42
C GLU A 57 -4.81 -5.01 5.02
N CYS A 58 -5.17 -4.21 4.02
CA CYS A 58 -5.46 -4.67 2.66
C CYS A 58 -4.82 -3.77 1.60
N SER A 59 -4.36 -4.35 0.49
CA SER A 59 -3.97 -3.62 -0.72
C SER A 59 -5.10 -2.66 -1.15
N ALA A 60 -4.81 -1.36 -1.23
CA ALA A 60 -5.78 -0.35 -1.64
C ALA A 60 -6.35 -0.59 -3.05
N SER A 61 -5.52 -0.97 -4.02
CA SER A 61 -5.96 -1.33 -5.38
C SER A 61 -6.89 -2.55 -5.38
N SER A 62 -6.52 -3.60 -4.65
CA SER A 62 -7.34 -4.81 -4.54
C SER A 62 -8.68 -4.50 -3.85
N TYR A 63 -8.67 -3.62 -2.84
CA TYR A 63 -9.86 -3.11 -2.17
C TYR A 63 -10.76 -2.31 -3.13
N ILE A 64 -10.20 -1.39 -3.91
CA ILE A 64 -10.94 -0.60 -4.91
C ILE A 64 -11.62 -1.52 -5.91
N ALA A 65 -10.89 -2.50 -6.46
CA ALA A 65 -11.44 -3.49 -7.39
C ALA A 65 -12.50 -4.41 -6.75
N ALA A 66 -12.33 -4.77 -5.48
CA ALA A 66 -13.34 -5.53 -4.73
C ALA A 66 -14.63 -4.71 -4.53
N ARG A 67 -14.50 -3.40 -4.24
CA ARG A 67 -15.65 -2.49 -4.09
C ARG A 67 -16.41 -2.27 -5.39
N ASP A 68 -15.71 -2.16 -6.52
CA ASP A 68 -16.34 -2.05 -7.86
C ASP A 68 -17.21 -3.28 -8.20
N ARG A 69 -16.87 -4.43 -7.62
CA ARG A 69 -17.56 -5.71 -7.83
C ARG A 69 -18.52 -6.09 -6.70
N ASP A 70 -18.92 -5.10 -5.91
CA ASP A 70 -19.88 -5.24 -4.80
C ASP A 70 -19.49 -6.31 -3.77
N MET A 71 -18.20 -6.60 -3.61
CA MET A 71 -17.75 -7.51 -2.56
C MET A 71 -18.03 -6.91 -1.17
N PRO A 72 -18.36 -7.73 -0.15
CA PRO A 72 -18.91 -7.29 1.13
C PRO A 72 -17.83 -6.79 2.10
N PHE A 73 -16.96 -5.89 1.63
CA PHE A 73 -15.92 -5.25 2.40
C PHE A 73 -16.12 -3.74 2.44
N ARG A 74 -15.67 -3.12 3.53
CA ARG A 74 -15.62 -1.67 3.73
C ARG A 74 -14.22 -1.30 4.22
N ALA A 75 -13.85 -0.04 4.18
CA ALA A 75 -12.57 0.41 4.70
C ALA A 75 -12.70 1.64 5.60
N LEU A 76 -11.81 1.71 6.59
CA LEU A 76 -11.48 2.93 7.29
C LEU A 76 -10.38 3.68 6.52
N PRO A 77 -10.36 5.02 6.53
CA PRO A 77 -9.25 5.81 6.00
C PRO A 77 -8.05 5.76 6.96
N VAL A 78 -7.57 4.54 7.24
CA VAL A 78 -6.39 4.24 8.03
C VAL A 78 -5.38 3.62 7.07
N PHE A 79 -4.19 4.21 6.99
CA PHE A 79 -3.21 3.93 5.94
C PHE A 79 -1.91 3.42 6.56
N PRO A 80 -1.87 2.17 7.06
CA PRO A 80 -0.74 1.65 7.83
C PRO A 80 0.55 1.52 7.01
N HIS A 81 0.44 1.56 5.67
CA HIS A 81 1.58 1.46 4.78
C HIS A 81 1.53 2.52 3.69
N ARG A 82 2.62 3.28 3.59
CA ARG A 82 2.93 4.24 2.53
C ARG A 82 4.36 4.01 2.07
N ARG A 83 4.64 4.22 0.78
CA ARG A 83 5.97 3.99 0.23
C ARG A 83 6.15 4.63 -1.13
N PHE A 84 7.27 5.31 -1.37
CA PHE A 84 7.65 5.68 -2.72
C PHE A 84 8.03 4.46 -3.56
N ARG A 85 7.81 4.51 -4.88
CA ARG A 85 7.91 3.32 -5.73
C ARG A 85 8.99 3.38 -6.80
N HIS A 86 9.67 4.51 -7.04
CA HIS A 86 10.75 4.57 -8.03
C HIS A 86 11.86 3.58 -7.71
N GLY A 87 12.21 3.43 -6.43
CA GLY A 87 13.14 2.42 -5.94
C GLY A 87 12.64 0.97 -6.00
N PHE A 88 11.62 0.63 -6.78
CA PHE A 88 11.07 -0.73 -6.88
C PHE A 88 10.91 -1.21 -8.32
N ILE A 89 11.63 -0.55 -9.24
CA ILE A 89 11.78 -0.95 -10.63
C ILE A 89 13.18 -1.50 -10.82
N PHE A 90 13.26 -2.81 -11.05
CA PHE A 90 14.50 -3.55 -11.19
C PHE A 90 14.72 -3.94 -12.64
N THR A 91 15.95 -3.88 -13.12
CA THR A 91 16.30 -4.13 -14.53
C THR A 91 17.44 -5.12 -14.60
N ASN A 92 17.43 -5.99 -15.61
CA ASN A 92 18.63 -6.77 -15.92
C ASN A 92 19.66 -5.85 -16.59
N THR A 93 20.88 -5.81 -16.05
CA THR A 93 21.93 -4.87 -16.46
C THR A 93 22.45 -5.12 -17.88
N SER A 94 22.21 -6.30 -18.45
CA SER A 94 22.57 -6.62 -19.84
C SER A 94 21.56 -6.16 -20.90
N LYS A 95 20.39 -5.64 -20.49
CA LYS A 95 19.26 -5.36 -21.41
C LYS A 95 19.27 -3.96 -22.01
N GLY A 96 20.25 -3.13 -21.65
CA GLY A 96 20.41 -1.78 -22.18
C GLY A 96 19.27 -0.82 -21.80
N ILE A 97 18.58 -1.07 -20.67
CA ILE A 97 17.53 -0.20 -20.15
C ILE A 97 18.20 0.89 -19.30
N THR A 98 18.09 2.14 -19.74
CA THR A 98 18.75 3.30 -19.10
C THR A 98 17.79 4.42 -18.73
N LYS A 99 16.60 4.43 -19.32
CA LYS A 99 15.53 5.38 -19.02
C LYS A 99 14.16 4.69 -19.06
N PRO A 100 13.12 5.25 -18.43
CA PRO A 100 11.81 4.60 -18.34
C PRO A 100 11.20 4.20 -19.69
N THR A 101 11.31 5.05 -20.72
CA THR A 101 10.77 4.76 -22.06
C THR A 101 11.40 3.54 -22.73
N ASP A 102 12.55 3.07 -22.27
CA ASP A 102 13.18 1.85 -22.79
C ASP A 102 12.39 0.59 -22.39
N LEU A 103 11.42 0.70 -21.47
CA LEU A 103 10.50 -0.38 -21.10
C LEU A 103 9.41 -0.63 -22.15
N ILE A 104 9.18 0.29 -23.09
CA ILE A 104 8.19 0.13 -24.15
C ILE A 104 8.56 -1.10 -25.00
N GLY A 105 7.62 -2.05 -25.11
CA GLY A 105 7.79 -3.30 -25.84
C GLY A 105 8.62 -4.37 -25.13
N LYS A 106 9.01 -4.16 -23.85
CA LYS A 106 9.81 -5.11 -23.08
C LYS A 106 8.97 -6.15 -22.36
N LYS A 107 9.65 -7.23 -21.95
CA LYS A 107 9.10 -8.26 -21.06
C LYS A 107 9.33 -7.87 -19.61
N VAL A 108 8.26 -7.59 -18.88
CA VAL A 108 8.33 -7.09 -17.49
C VAL A 108 7.59 -8.01 -16.54
N GLY A 109 8.29 -8.46 -15.50
CA GLY A 109 7.72 -9.26 -14.43
C GLY A 109 7.02 -8.43 -13.36
N VAL A 110 6.00 -9.01 -12.75
CA VAL A 110 5.33 -8.49 -11.56
C VAL A 110 5.05 -9.66 -10.62
N LYS A 111 5.13 -9.43 -9.30
CA LYS A 111 4.69 -10.46 -8.35
C LYS A 111 3.18 -10.68 -8.47
N PHE A 112 2.44 -9.58 -8.52
CA PHE A 112 0.99 -9.50 -8.74
C PHE A 112 0.71 -8.30 -9.65
N TYR A 113 -0.27 -8.41 -10.54
CA TYR A 113 -0.64 -7.34 -11.45
C TYR A 113 -1.62 -6.35 -10.81
N LEU A 114 -2.60 -6.82 -10.04
CA LEU A 114 -3.68 -6.00 -9.50
C LEU A 114 -3.23 -5.14 -8.31
N VAL A 115 -2.24 -5.58 -7.53
CA VAL A 115 -1.92 -4.98 -6.23
C VAL A 115 -1.41 -3.53 -6.31
N THR A 116 -1.54 -2.82 -5.18
CA THR A 116 -1.31 -1.37 -5.09
C THR A 116 0.09 -0.93 -5.51
N ALA A 117 1.13 -1.68 -5.13
CA ALA A 117 2.49 -1.34 -5.50
C ALA A 117 2.67 -1.31 -7.03
N THR A 118 2.18 -2.35 -7.71
CA THR A 118 2.28 -2.48 -9.16
C THR A 118 1.38 -1.46 -9.88
N LEU A 119 0.20 -1.16 -9.34
CA LEU A 119 -0.67 -0.11 -9.89
C LEU A 119 0.00 1.28 -9.80
N TRP A 120 0.56 1.65 -8.65
CA TRP A 120 1.32 2.89 -8.51
C TRP A 120 2.50 2.96 -9.46
N LEU A 121 3.28 1.88 -9.56
CA LEU A 121 4.43 1.81 -10.47
C LEU A 121 4.01 2.05 -11.92
N ARG A 122 2.95 1.39 -12.39
CA ARG A 122 2.45 1.59 -13.76
C ARG A 122 1.88 3.00 -13.96
N GLY A 123 1.11 3.52 -13.00
CA GLY A 123 0.55 4.87 -13.08
C GLY A 123 1.64 5.95 -13.13
N ILE A 124 2.67 5.84 -12.28
CA ILE A 124 3.85 6.72 -12.29
C ILE A 124 4.58 6.62 -13.63
N LEU A 125 4.88 5.41 -14.10
CA LEU A 125 5.55 5.19 -15.39
C LEU A 125 4.79 5.83 -16.57
N GLU A 126 3.46 5.74 -16.56
CA GLU A 126 2.62 6.26 -17.62
C GLU A 126 2.50 7.78 -17.59
N HIS A 127 2.13 8.35 -16.43
CA HIS A 127 1.83 9.77 -16.29
C HIS A 127 3.08 10.64 -16.18
N GLU A 128 4.13 10.15 -15.51
CA GLU A 128 5.34 10.95 -15.25
C GLU A 128 6.46 10.70 -16.28
N TYR A 129 6.45 9.54 -16.95
CA TYR A 129 7.53 9.14 -17.85
C TYR A 129 7.08 8.68 -19.24
N GLY A 130 5.77 8.73 -19.55
CA GLY A 130 5.26 8.44 -20.88
C GLY A 130 5.44 6.98 -21.30
N VAL A 131 5.31 6.03 -20.37
CA VAL A 131 5.38 4.59 -20.61
C VAL A 131 3.98 3.98 -20.47
N PRO A 132 3.21 3.82 -21.56
CA PRO A 132 1.86 3.28 -21.47
C PRO A 132 1.89 1.84 -20.95
N HIS A 133 1.08 1.50 -19.95
CA HIS A 133 1.04 0.15 -19.39
C HIS A 133 0.73 -0.95 -20.42
N GLN A 134 -0.03 -0.63 -21.47
CA GLN A 134 -0.37 -1.56 -22.56
C GLN A 134 0.79 -1.80 -23.55
N SER A 135 1.84 -0.97 -23.50
CA SER A 135 3.01 -1.12 -24.37
C SER A 135 3.97 -2.22 -23.91
N ILE A 136 3.76 -2.80 -22.72
CA ILE A 136 4.62 -3.80 -22.08
C ILE A 136 4.00 -5.20 -22.20
N GLU A 137 4.84 -6.23 -22.35
CA GLU A 137 4.45 -7.63 -22.18
C GLU A 137 4.67 -8.05 -20.72
N TRP A 138 3.58 -8.36 -20.01
CA TRP A 138 3.60 -8.59 -18.57
C TRP A 138 3.63 -10.07 -18.21
N PHE A 139 4.37 -10.40 -17.15
CA PHE A 139 4.46 -11.74 -16.57
C PHE A 139 4.17 -11.69 -15.07
N ALA A 140 3.11 -12.36 -14.61
CA ALA A 140 2.72 -12.38 -13.19
C ALA A 140 3.11 -13.69 -12.49
N GLU A 141 3.78 -13.58 -11.35
CA GLU A 141 4.29 -14.73 -10.57
C GLU A 141 3.27 -15.36 -9.62
N LEU A 142 2.29 -14.60 -9.12
CA LEU A 142 1.31 -15.09 -8.16
C LEU A 142 -0.12 -14.72 -8.57
N ASP A 143 -1.09 -15.42 -7.98
CA ASP A 143 -2.51 -15.14 -8.18
C ASP A 143 -2.93 -13.85 -7.49
N GLU A 144 -3.91 -13.16 -8.07
CA GLU A 144 -4.45 -11.92 -7.51
C GLU A 144 -5.32 -12.17 -6.27
N ASP A 145 -5.37 -11.14 -5.40
CA ASP A 145 -6.15 -11.13 -4.14
C ASP A 145 -7.64 -11.42 -4.36
N ILE A 146 -8.17 -11.13 -5.54
CA ILE A 146 -9.55 -11.41 -5.99
C ILE A 146 -9.51 -11.99 -7.40
N SER A 147 -10.61 -12.58 -7.87
CA SER A 147 -10.72 -13.07 -9.26
C SER A 147 -10.30 -11.97 -10.24
N PHE A 148 -9.49 -12.27 -11.26
CA PHE A 148 -8.95 -11.23 -12.14
C PHE A 148 -8.96 -11.67 -13.59
N THR A 149 -9.33 -10.74 -14.46
CA THR A 149 -9.23 -10.88 -15.90
C THR A 149 -8.46 -9.68 -16.42
N PRO A 150 -7.37 -9.88 -17.19
CA PRO A 150 -6.62 -8.77 -17.76
C PRO A 150 -7.54 -7.84 -18.56
N PRO A 151 -7.43 -6.52 -18.37
CA PRO A 151 -8.17 -5.53 -19.15
C PRO A 151 -7.85 -5.63 -20.66
N PRO A 152 -8.76 -5.23 -21.56
CA PRO A 152 -8.50 -5.22 -22.99
C PRO A 152 -7.22 -4.46 -23.35
N GLY A 153 -6.40 -5.03 -24.23
CA GLY A 153 -5.12 -4.45 -24.66
C GLY A 153 -3.92 -4.79 -23.75
N VAL A 154 -4.16 -5.29 -22.53
CA VAL A 154 -3.09 -5.75 -21.63
C VAL A 154 -2.65 -7.16 -22.01
N LYS A 155 -1.36 -7.31 -22.36
CA LYS A 155 -0.73 -8.62 -22.59
C LYS A 155 -0.17 -9.13 -21.26
N LEU A 156 -0.92 -9.98 -20.56
CA LEU A 156 -0.51 -10.57 -19.28
C LEU A 156 -0.48 -12.10 -19.36
N THR A 157 0.68 -12.67 -19.02
CA THR A 157 0.88 -14.12 -18.91
C THR A 157 1.10 -14.49 -17.44
N ARG A 158 0.34 -15.47 -16.95
CA ARG A 158 0.60 -16.09 -15.64
C ARG A 158 1.77 -17.07 -15.78
N LEU A 159 2.79 -16.90 -14.95
CA LEU A 159 3.93 -17.84 -14.91
C LEU A 159 3.53 -19.17 -14.26
N PRO A 160 4.16 -20.29 -14.66
CA PRO A 160 4.09 -21.55 -13.92
C PRO A 160 4.57 -21.41 -12.47
N ASP A 161 4.06 -22.26 -11.57
CA ASP A 161 4.36 -22.19 -10.12
C ASP A 161 5.83 -22.48 -9.76
N ASP A 162 6.61 -23.05 -10.69
CA ASP A 162 8.04 -23.34 -10.52
C ASP A 162 8.95 -22.21 -11.05
N LYS A 163 8.38 -21.11 -11.55
CA LYS A 163 9.11 -19.94 -12.07
C LYS A 163 8.98 -18.73 -11.12
N SER A 164 10.05 -17.96 -11.02
CA SER A 164 10.14 -16.74 -10.20
C SER A 164 10.51 -15.54 -11.06
N VAL A 165 9.84 -14.39 -10.90
CA VAL A 165 10.19 -13.17 -11.66
C VAL A 165 11.57 -12.65 -11.29
N GLU A 166 12.02 -12.87 -10.06
CA GLU A 166 13.35 -12.45 -9.59
C GLU A 166 14.46 -13.27 -10.25
N ALA A 167 14.29 -14.60 -10.30
CA ALA A 167 15.23 -15.49 -10.98
C ALA A 167 15.28 -15.21 -12.49
N MET A 168 14.10 -15.12 -13.13
CA MET A 168 13.98 -14.81 -14.55
C MET A 168 14.58 -13.44 -14.90
N LEU A 169 14.49 -12.45 -14.00
CA LEU A 169 15.17 -11.17 -14.17
C LEU A 169 16.69 -11.35 -14.14
N ALA A 170 17.24 -12.04 -13.14
CA ALA A 170 18.68 -12.24 -13.01
C ALA A 170 19.27 -13.04 -14.20
N GLU A 171 18.51 -13.98 -14.74
CA GLU A 171 18.88 -14.80 -15.90
C GLU A 171 18.67 -14.09 -17.24
N GLY A 172 17.96 -12.95 -17.25
CA GLY A 172 17.68 -12.17 -18.46
C GLY A 172 16.55 -12.74 -19.31
N GLU A 173 15.74 -13.66 -18.77
CA GLU A 173 14.47 -14.08 -19.39
C GLU A 173 13.45 -12.93 -19.37
N LEU A 174 13.46 -12.12 -18.30
CA LEU A 174 12.74 -10.85 -18.19
C LEU A 174 13.70 -9.66 -18.29
N ASP A 175 13.22 -8.57 -18.86
CA ASP A 175 14.03 -7.36 -19.06
C ASP A 175 14.01 -6.47 -17.81
N ALA A 176 12.86 -6.42 -17.12
CA ALA A 176 12.67 -5.68 -15.88
C ALA A 176 11.63 -6.36 -14.97
N VAL A 177 11.56 -5.94 -13.71
CA VAL A 177 10.54 -6.34 -12.74
C VAL A 177 10.04 -5.12 -11.97
N LEU A 178 8.72 -5.00 -11.85
CA LEU A 178 8.06 -4.11 -10.89
C LEU A 178 7.67 -4.93 -9.67
N HIS A 179 8.28 -4.67 -8.51
CA HIS A 179 8.13 -5.52 -7.33
C HIS A 179 7.58 -4.75 -6.12
N PRO A 180 6.73 -5.35 -5.26
CA PRO A 180 6.29 -4.69 -4.03
C PRO A 180 7.39 -4.53 -2.97
N ASP A 181 8.41 -5.40 -3.03
CA ASP A 181 9.48 -5.52 -2.03
C ASP A 181 10.89 -5.42 -2.65
N ILE A 182 11.91 -5.32 -1.80
CA ILE A 182 13.30 -5.43 -2.26
C ILE A 182 13.57 -6.90 -2.59
N ILE A 183 13.98 -7.15 -3.84
CA ILE A 183 14.22 -8.49 -4.37
C ILE A 183 15.56 -9.06 -3.91
N ASP A 184 15.65 -10.39 -3.83
CA ASP A 184 16.83 -11.11 -3.36
C ASP A 184 18.10 -10.77 -4.15
N PRO A 185 18.08 -10.65 -5.50
CA PRO A 185 19.26 -10.24 -6.26
C PRO A 185 19.84 -8.89 -5.82
N ILE A 186 19.01 -7.94 -5.38
CA ILE A 186 19.46 -6.63 -4.90
C ILE A 186 20.06 -6.74 -3.49
N VAL A 187 19.45 -7.53 -2.61
CA VAL A 187 19.99 -7.81 -1.27
C VAL A 187 21.36 -8.48 -1.37
N GLN A 188 21.49 -9.45 -2.28
CA GLN A 188 22.71 -10.21 -2.54
C GLN A 188 23.74 -9.43 -3.37
N ARG A 189 23.39 -8.23 -3.87
CA ARG A 189 24.23 -7.40 -4.74
C ARG A 189 24.67 -8.13 -6.01
N ASP A 190 23.76 -8.90 -6.60
CA ASP A 190 23.98 -9.56 -7.87
C ASP A 190 24.22 -8.50 -8.98
N PRO A 191 25.40 -8.49 -9.64
CA PRO A 191 25.73 -7.48 -10.64
C PRO A 191 24.86 -7.55 -11.90
N ARG A 192 24.11 -8.64 -12.10
CA ARG A 192 23.17 -8.80 -13.21
C ARG A 192 21.89 -8.00 -13.04
N VAL A 193 21.59 -7.53 -11.83
CA VAL A 193 20.36 -6.82 -11.51
C VAL A 193 20.65 -5.45 -10.95
N GLY A 194 20.01 -4.44 -11.53
CA GLY A 194 20.11 -3.04 -11.12
C GLY A 194 18.73 -2.42 -10.86
N ARG A 195 18.74 -1.11 -10.57
CA ARG A 195 17.53 -0.29 -10.48
C ARG A 195 17.41 0.57 -11.72
N LEU A 196 16.18 0.76 -12.22
CA LEU A 196 15.93 1.72 -13.31
C LEU A 196 16.34 3.14 -12.91
N PHE A 197 16.09 3.50 -11.65
CA PHE A 197 16.52 4.76 -11.04
C PHE A 197 17.64 4.47 -10.03
N PRO A 198 18.92 4.65 -10.40
CA PRO A 198 20.03 4.42 -9.48
C PRO A 198 19.97 5.31 -8.24
N ASP A 199 19.65 6.60 -8.42
CA ASP A 199 19.35 7.56 -7.35
C ASP A 199 17.84 7.76 -7.22
N TYR A 200 17.16 6.69 -6.79
CA TYR A 200 15.71 6.71 -6.62
C TYR A 200 15.24 7.72 -5.57
N LYS A 201 16.05 8.03 -4.55
CA LYS A 201 15.68 9.01 -3.52
C LYS A 201 15.54 10.41 -4.12
N ALA A 202 16.51 10.83 -4.94
CA ALA A 202 16.42 12.13 -5.62
C ALA A 202 15.20 12.20 -6.56
N GLU A 203 14.93 11.13 -7.32
CA GLU A 203 13.76 11.06 -8.20
C GLU A 203 12.44 11.11 -7.39
N GLU A 204 12.38 10.44 -6.25
CA GLU A 204 11.22 10.44 -5.35
C GLU A 204 10.96 11.81 -4.72
N GLN A 205 12.02 12.57 -4.40
CA GLN A 205 11.92 13.96 -3.96
C GLN A 205 11.35 14.85 -5.06
N VAL A 206 11.87 14.76 -6.29
CA VAL A 206 11.35 15.50 -7.45
C VAL A 206 9.88 15.17 -7.73
N TYR A 207 9.52 13.87 -7.65
CA TYR A 207 8.14 13.43 -7.77
C TYR A 207 7.24 14.04 -6.69
N PHE A 208 7.67 14.01 -5.43
CA PHE A 208 6.89 14.57 -4.33
C PHE A 208 6.75 16.09 -4.44
N GLU A 209 7.81 16.82 -4.79
CA GLU A 209 7.76 18.28 -4.98
C GLU A 209 6.78 18.67 -6.09
N ARG A 210 6.70 17.89 -7.16
CA ARG A 210 5.78 18.13 -8.29
C ARG A 210 4.34 17.77 -7.98
N THR A 211 4.11 16.64 -7.30
CA THR A 211 2.78 16.03 -7.17
C THR A 211 2.16 16.16 -5.78
N GLY A 212 2.97 16.34 -4.75
CA GLY A 212 2.56 16.23 -3.35
C GLY A 212 2.20 14.80 -2.92
N ILE A 213 2.50 13.78 -3.73
CA ILE A 213 2.06 12.40 -3.49
C ILE A 213 3.17 11.61 -2.78
N PHE A 214 2.94 11.25 -1.52
CA PHE A 214 3.61 10.13 -0.86
C PHE A 214 2.68 8.90 -0.88
N PRO A 215 2.87 7.93 -1.80
CA PRO A 215 1.84 6.96 -2.17
C PRO A 215 1.26 6.13 -1.02
N ILE A 216 -0.07 6.11 -0.91
CA ILE A 216 -0.81 5.20 -0.01
C ILE A 216 -0.82 3.80 -0.60
N MET A 217 -0.36 2.82 0.18
CA MET A 217 -0.30 1.43 -0.26
C MET A 217 -1.48 0.62 0.23
N HIS A 218 -1.78 0.68 1.53
CA HIS A 218 -2.76 -0.19 2.14
C HIS A 218 -3.83 0.62 2.88
N VAL A 219 -5.01 0.01 3.02
CA VAL A 219 -6.14 0.51 3.81
C VAL A 219 -6.47 -0.49 4.91
N LEU A 220 -7.21 -0.05 5.92
CA LEU A 220 -7.77 -0.96 6.93
C LEU A 220 -9.18 -1.40 6.51
N GLY A 221 -9.29 -2.61 5.99
CA GLY A 221 -10.54 -3.24 5.57
C GLY A 221 -11.30 -3.88 6.73
N LEU A 222 -12.63 -3.91 6.62
CA LEU A 222 -13.59 -4.52 7.55
C LEU A 222 -14.62 -5.32 6.75
N LYS A 223 -15.13 -6.39 7.35
CA LYS A 223 -16.34 -7.04 6.84
C LYS A 223 -17.53 -6.09 6.90
N GLN A 224 -18.36 -6.09 5.85
CA GLN A 224 -19.58 -5.29 5.81
C GLN A 224 -20.54 -5.64 6.96
N GLU A 225 -20.75 -6.95 7.23
CA GLU A 225 -21.64 -7.43 8.30
C GLU A 225 -21.23 -6.92 9.70
N LEU A 226 -19.93 -6.75 9.94
CA LEU A 226 -19.40 -6.21 11.19
C LEU A 226 -19.86 -4.77 11.40
N VAL A 227 -19.77 -3.96 10.34
CA VAL A 227 -20.15 -2.54 10.35
C VAL A 227 -21.65 -2.39 10.50
N GLU A 228 -22.45 -3.22 9.82
CA GLU A 228 -23.90 -3.20 9.90
C GLU A 228 -24.40 -3.58 11.30
N LYS A 229 -23.78 -4.59 11.92
CA LYS A 229 -24.16 -5.08 13.25
C LYS A 229 -23.66 -4.18 14.38
N TYR A 230 -22.46 -3.61 14.24
CA TYR A 230 -21.84 -2.78 15.28
C TYR A 230 -21.27 -1.48 14.70
N PRO A 231 -22.10 -0.51 14.27
CA PRO A 231 -21.63 0.72 13.62
C PRO A 231 -20.64 1.54 14.47
N TRP A 232 -20.72 1.45 15.79
CA TRP A 232 -19.82 2.12 16.73
C TRP A 232 -18.37 1.61 16.67
N VAL A 233 -18.11 0.44 16.07
CA VAL A 233 -16.76 -0.10 15.86
C VAL A 233 -15.93 0.82 14.95
N VAL A 234 -16.57 1.46 13.98
CA VAL A 234 -15.91 2.31 12.97
C VAL A 234 -15.12 3.46 13.60
N PRO A 235 -15.74 4.40 14.34
CA PRO A 235 -15.00 5.49 14.96
C PRO A 235 -14.05 5.03 16.07
N ASN A 236 -14.38 3.95 16.80
CA ASN A 236 -13.54 3.46 17.90
C ASN A 236 -12.24 2.82 17.41
N LEU A 237 -12.29 2.06 16.31
CA LEU A 237 -11.09 1.56 15.64
C LEU A 237 -10.27 2.70 15.06
N TYR A 238 -10.89 3.62 14.33
CA TYR A 238 -10.17 4.77 13.74
C TYR A 238 -9.38 5.55 14.80
N GLN A 239 -10.02 5.89 15.93
CA GLN A 239 -9.37 6.63 17.02
C GLN A 239 -8.21 5.85 17.64
N ALA A 240 -8.40 4.55 17.88
CA ALA A 240 -7.35 3.72 18.45
C ALA A 240 -6.12 3.60 17.53
N PHE A 241 -6.35 3.48 16.21
CA PHE A 241 -5.26 3.46 15.24
C PHE A 241 -4.55 4.80 15.14
N ASP A 242 -5.29 5.92 15.10
CA ASP A 242 -4.68 7.25 15.05
C ASP A 242 -3.87 7.55 16.32
N GLU A 243 -4.40 7.24 17.51
CA GLU A 243 -3.69 7.39 18.77
C GLU A 243 -2.42 6.53 18.81
N ALA A 244 -2.50 5.27 18.38
CA ALA A 244 -1.34 4.37 18.34
C ALA A 244 -0.25 4.88 17.40
N LYS A 245 -0.62 5.32 16.19
CA LYS A 245 0.31 5.93 15.23
C LYS A 245 0.95 7.19 15.82
N ASN A 246 0.19 8.06 16.47
CA ASN A 246 0.71 9.29 17.09
C ASN A 246 1.71 8.99 18.24
N ILE A 247 1.42 8.01 19.10
CA ILE A 247 2.34 7.56 20.16
C ILE A 247 3.63 7.01 19.54
N ALA A 248 3.51 6.14 18.53
CA ALA A 248 4.66 5.52 17.88
C ALA A 248 5.53 6.55 17.14
N MET A 249 4.94 7.48 16.38
CA MET A 249 5.69 8.52 15.67
C MET A 249 6.46 9.43 16.65
N LYS A 250 5.83 9.80 17.78
CA LYS A 250 6.51 10.56 18.85
C LYS A 250 7.68 9.78 19.46
N ARG A 251 7.52 8.47 19.65
CA ARG A 251 8.58 7.57 20.13
C ARG A 251 9.74 7.51 19.13
N MET A 252 9.43 7.32 17.84
CA MET A 252 10.43 7.17 16.78
C MET A 252 11.28 8.41 16.56
N ARG A 253 10.83 9.61 16.95
CA ARG A 253 11.69 10.81 16.93
C ARG A 253 12.97 10.68 17.78
N ASN A 254 13.01 9.76 18.76
CA ASN A 254 14.21 9.53 19.57
C ASN A 254 15.26 8.71 18.79
N PRO A 255 16.41 9.29 18.38
CA PRO A 255 17.42 8.59 17.59
C PRO A 255 18.08 7.41 18.31
N ARG A 256 17.93 7.29 19.63
CA ARG A 256 18.49 6.17 20.41
C ARG A 256 17.75 4.85 20.20
N LEU A 257 16.55 4.88 19.62
CA LEU A 257 15.74 3.68 19.41
C LEU A 257 16.06 2.94 18.11
N VAL A 258 16.66 3.63 17.13
CA VAL A 258 16.94 3.08 15.81
C VAL A 258 18.46 3.08 15.60
N PRO A 259 19.08 1.91 15.35
CA PRO A 259 20.53 1.79 15.23
C PRO A 259 21.04 2.23 13.85
N LEU A 260 20.71 3.46 13.44
CA LEU A 260 21.18 4.07 12.18
C LEU A 260 22.05 5.29 12.50
N ALA A 261 23.25 5.34 11.91
CA ALA A 261 24.25 6.37 12.21
C ALA A 261 23.76 7.80 11.89
N TRP A 262 22.98 7.96 10.81
CA TRP A 262 22.44 9.25 10.36
C TRP A 262 20.93 9.35 10.55
N TYR A 263 20.38 8.67 11.56
CA TYR A 263 18.93 8.63 11.78
C TYR A 263 18.30 10.01 11.95
N GLN A 264 18.90 10.88 12.77
CA GLN A 264 18.35 12.22 13.02
C GLN A 264 18.36 13.09 11.76
N GLU A 265 19.41 12.98 10.95
CA GLU A 265 19.54 13.74 9.70
C GLU A 265 18.48 13.28 8.68
N ALA A 266 18.30 11.97 8.52
CA ALA A 266 17.22 11.42 7.69
C ALA A 266 15.82 11.79 8.20
N TRP A 267 15.61 11.84 9.52
CA TRP A 267 14.36 12.29 10.13
C TRP A 267 14.07 13.76 9.82
N ASP A 268 15.04 14.64 10.05
CA ASP A 268 14.90 16.09 9.83
C ASP A 268 14.70 16.42 8.34
N GLU A 269 15.35 15.68 7.44
CA GLU A 269 15.14 15.80 6.00
C GLU A 269 13.75 15.34 5.59
N GLN A 270 13.28 14.20 6.10
CA GLN A 270 11.92 13.72 5.86
C GLN A 270 10.87 14.72 6.35
N GLU A 271 11.03 15.26 7.56
CA GLU A 271 10.09 16.24 8.13
C GLU A 271 10.06 17.54 7.32
N ARG A 272 11.21 17.99 6.81
CA ARG A 272 11.29 19.18 5.93
C ARG A 272 10.59 18.95 4.59
N LEU A 273 10.69 17.74 4.03
CA LEU A 273 10.10 17.41 2.74
C LEU A 273 8.60 17.08 2.85
N LEU A 274 8.26 16.10 3.69
CA LEU A 274 6.93 15.49 3.77
C LEU A 274 6.04 16.11 4.87
N GLY A 275 6.60 17.01 5.68
CA GLY A 275 5.92 17.58 6.84
C GLY A 275 5.99 16.70 8.10
N PRO A 276 5.33 17.13 9.19
CA PRO A 276 5.47 16.52 10.51
C PRO A 276 4.76 15.18 10.67
N ASP A 277 3.81 14.84 9.79
CA ASP A 277 3.05 13.58 9.84
C ASP A 277 2.77 13.00 8.45
N PRO A 278 3.79 12.38 7.79
CA PRO A 278 3.60 11.75 6.48
C PRO A 278 2.64 10.56 6.50
N TRP A 279 2.34 10.02 7.70
CA TRP A 279 1.48 8.86 7.93
C TRP A 279 0.08 9.26 8.42
N GLU A 280 -0.34 10.50 8.19
CA GLU A 280 -1.66 10.96 8.61
C GLU A 280 -2.79 10.02 8.11
N TYR A 281 -3.78 9.79 8.97
CA TYR A 281 -4.99 9.03 8.68
C TYR A 281 -6.15 9.99 8.42
N GLY A 282 -7.21 9.49 7.80
CA GLY A 282 -8.39 10.27 7.43
C GLY A 282 -8.32 10.83 6.01
N LEU A 283 -9.39 11.50 5.60
CA LEU A 283 -9.53 12.07 4.25
C LEU A 283 -9.24 13.58 4.26
N SER A 284 -8.02 13.94 4.68
CA SER A 284 -7.42 15.27 4.44
C SER A 284 -7.35 15.56 2.93
N ASP A 285 -7.13 16.82 2.55
CA ASP A 285 -6.99 17.17 1.11
C ASP A 285 -5.82 16.41 0.45
N ALA A 286 -4.70 16.23 1.17
CA ALA A 286 -3.56 15.46 0.69
C ALA A 286 -3.90 13.98 0.48
N ASN A 287 -4.61 13.34 1.43
CA ASN A 287 -5.02 11.95 1.30
C ASN A 287 -6.11 11.75 0.25
N ARG A 288 -7.00 12.73 0.07
CA ARG A 288 -7.98 12.73 -1.02
C ARG A 288 -7.27 12.76 -2.36
N HIS A 289 -6.35 13.70 -2.56
CA HIS A 289 -5.57 13.80 -3.79
C HIS A 289 -4.80 12.50 -4.10
N ASN A 290 -4.17 11.91 -3.09
CA ASN A 290 -3.44 10.64 -3.20
C ASN A 290 -4.35 9.49 -3.64
N PHE A 291 -5.48 9.30 -2.96
CA PHE A 291 -6.37 8.17 -3.21
C PHE A 291 -7.22 8.35 -4.47
N GLU A 292 -7.63 9.58 -4.79
CA GLU A 292 -8.30 9.91 -6.07
C GLU A 292 -7.37 9.65 -7.26
N THR A 293 -6.07 9.94 -7.12
CA THR A 293 -5.06 9.58 -8.14
C THR A 293 -4.99 8.06 -8.31
N LEU A 294 -4.95 7.30 -7.22
CA LEU A 294 -4.94 5.84 -7.27
C LEU A 294 -6.22 5.27 -7.92
N VAL A 295 -7.40 5.82 -7.59
CA VAL A 295 -8.67 5.47 -8.26
C VAL A 295 -8.63 5.82 -9.74
N GLY A 296 -8.05 6.96 -10.10
CA GLY A 296 -7.80 7.38 -11.48
C GLY A 296 -6.99 6.36 -12.25
N TYR A 297 -5.84 5.95 -11.72
CA TYR A 297 -5.00 4.90 -12.31
C TYR A 297 -5.74 3.56 -12.44
N SER A 298 -6.51 3.18 -11.41
CA SER A 298 -7.31 1.95 -11.44
C SER A 298 -8.33 1.97 -12.58
N TYR A 299 -8.99 3.11 -12.81
CA TYR A 299 -9.96 3.28 -13.88
C TYR A 299 -9.30 3.31 -15.26
N GLU A 300 -8.24 4.10 -15.44
CA GLU A 300 -7.52 4.25 -16.70
C GLU A 300 -6.88 2.95 -17.19
N GLN A 301 -6.45 2.11 -16.26
CA GLN A 301 -5.90 0.79 -16.56
C GLN A 301 -6.97 -0.31 -16.66
N GLY A 302 -8.26 0.04 -16.57
CA GLY A 302 -9.38 -0.90 -16.74
C GLY A 302 -9.57 -1.91 -15.60
N LEU A 303 -9.03 -1.63 -14.41
CA LEU A 303 -9.17 -2.50 -13.23
C LEU A 303 -10.53 -2.33 -12.53
N ILE A 304 -11.19 -1.19 -12.74
CA ILE A 304 -12.55 -0.87 -12.29
C ILE A 304 -13.39 -0.27 -13.42
N GLY A 305 -14.70 -0.48 -13.38
CA GLY A 305 -15.64 -0.01 -14.41
C GLY A 305 -15.97 1.48 -14.32
N ARG A 306 -15.74 2.13 -13.18
CA ARG A 306 -15.98 3.57 -12.97
C ARG A 306 -15.01 4.17 -11.96
N ARG A 307 -14.83 5.49 -11.98
CA ARG A 307 -14.15 6.23 -10.90
C ARG A 307 -15.05 6.27 -9.67
N ILE A 308 -14.75 5.45 -8.66
CA ILE A 308 -15.56 5.36 -7.43
C ILE A 308 -15.24 6.56 -6.52
N PRO A 309 -16.24 7.35 -6.11
CA PRO A 309 -16.08 8.42 -5.13
C PRO A 309 -15.54 7.92 -3.78
N LEU A 310 -14.71 8.72 -3.10
CA LEU A 310 -14.07 8.31 -1.85
C LEU A 310 -15.06 8.08 -0.70
N ASP A 311 -16.20 8.76 -0.69
CA ASP A 311 -17.28 8.55 0.28
C ASP A 311 -18.03 7.22 0.09
N GLU A 312 -17.96 6.62 -1.11
CA GLU A 312 -18.42 5.24 -1.35
C GLU A 312 -17.35 4.19 -0.96
N LEU A 313 -16.08 4.60 -0.91
CA LEU A 313 -14.94 3.75 -0.57
C LEU A 313 -14.60 3.78 0.92
N PHE A 314 -14.92 4.83 1.66
CA PHE A 314 -14.51 4.95 3.07
C PHE A 314 -15.68 5.21 4.00
N LEU A 315 -15.67 4.50 5.12
CA LEU A 315 -16.66 4.68 6.18
C LEU A 315 -16.48 6.05 6.87
N PRO A 316 -17.57 6.72 7.27
CA PRO A 316 -17.49 7.95 8.02
C PRO A 316 -16.96 7.69 9.44
N VAL A 317 -15.86 8.35 9.80
CA VAL A 317 -15.19 8.17 11.10
C VAL A 317 -15.51 9.27 12.12
N SER A 318 -16.37 10.23 11.76
CA SER A 318 -16.77 11.33 12.64
C SER A 318 -17.67 10.84 13.78
N GLN A 319 -17.38 11.27 15.00
CA GLN A 319 -18.26 11.06 16.17
C GLN A 319 -19.23 12.25 16.41
N GLY A 320 -19.42 13.12 15.42
CA GLY A 320 -20.16 14.38 15.55
C GLY A 320 -19.34 15.52 16.16
N ARG A 321 -19.90 16.74 16.18
CA ARG A 321 -19.22 17.91 16.74
C ARG A 321 -19.20 17.83 18.28
N LYS A 322 -18.01 17.75 18.89
CA LYS A 322 -17.85 18.09 20.32
C LYS A 322 -17.84 19.61 20.46
N ARG A 323 -18.75 20.19 21.26
CA ARG A 323 -18.58 21.59 21.73
C ARG A 323 -17.24 21.64 22.47
N GLY A 324 -16.42 22.64 22.14
CA GLY A 324 -15.03 22.76 22.62
C GLY A 324 -14.91 22.65 24.14
N LYS A 325 -13.73 22.21 24.59
CA LYS A 325 -13.34 22.17 26.01
C LYS A 325 -13.66 23.53 26.64
N PHE A 326 -14.54 23.55 27.65
CA PHE A 326 -14.56 24.68 28.58
C PHE A 326 -13.19 24.74 29.23
N ARG A 327 -12.41 25.77 28.87
CA ARG A 327 -11.35 26.26 29.73
C ARG A 327 -12.02 26.75 31.01
N THR A 328 -11.71 26.13 32.14
CA THR A 328 -11.66 26.79 33.44
C THR A 328 -10.27 26.62 33.97
#